data_AF-A0A957XWN9-F1
#
_entry.id   AF-A0A957XWN9-F1
#
_cell.length_a   1.000
_cell.length_b   1.000
_cell.length_c   1.000
_cell.angle_alpha   90.00
_cell.angle_beta   90.00
_cell.angle_gamma   90.00
#
_symmetry.space_group_name_H-M   'P 1'
#
loop_
_entity.id
_entity.type
_entity.pdbx_description
1 polymer ?
#
loop_
_entity_poly.entity_id
_entity_poly.type
_entity_poly.pdbx_seq_one_letter_code
_entity_poly.pdbx_strand_id
1 'polypeptide(L)'
;MTFDFITTTAVAGELRAALTPGRVQQALQVDANSYALEVYAGNQRRYLLLSADQQRPRVHLLSDEQRPRRGVDTPSPLLQLLRKFVRGAILTGVSQPPWERVLWLHFDHSQFGRTALVIELIGRWSNLLLLREARPEKKGKKAHQATEAVEVTEDVDVWRILECVHRHRPQDGARRPALPGQLYTPPPAQEGWRPDELTELRLRLLLEQTPPDATVWRALLDGLLGVSPLLAREIVFRATGDAQIRAGQVARMTPLLEAVAALV
;
A
#
# COMPACT_ATOMS: atom_id res chain seq x y z
N MET A 1 13.59 5.65 -6.50
CA MET A 1 12.34 6.41 -6.68
C MET A 1 11.52 6.25 -5.41
N THR A 2 10.96 7.33 -4.88
CA THR A 2 10.08 7.27 -3.71
C THR A 2 8.74 6.68 -4.16
N PHE A 3 8.28 5.61 -3.52
CA PHE A 3 6.90 5.15 -3.70
C PHE A 3 5.96 6.09 -2.94
N ASP A 4 5.32 6.99 -3.69
CA ASP A 4 4.25 7.84 -3.18
C ASP A 4 2.86 7.31 -3.58
N PHE A 5 1.81 8.01 -3.20
CA PHE A 5 0.43 7.59 -3.49
C PHE A 5 0.17 7.48 -4.99
N ILE A 6 0.60 8.46 -5.79
CA ILE A 6 0.41 8.45 -7.25
C ILE A 6 1.15 7.28 -7.88
N THR A 7 2.42 7.07 -7.51
CA THR A 7 3.20 5.94 -8.00
C THR A 7 2.52 4.62 -7.64
N THR A 8 2.00 4.51 -6.42
CA THR A 8 1.24 3.33 -5.98
C THR A 8 -0.04 3.14 -6.80
N THR A 9 -0.74 4.23 -7.15
CA THR A 9 -1.95 4.23 -7.99
C THR A 9 -1.66 3.77 -9.41
N ALA A 10 -0.61 4.31 -10.03
CA ALA A 10 -0.17 3.92 -11.36
C ALA A 10 0.23 2.44 -11.39
N VAL A 11 1.00 1.99 -10.40
CA VAL A 11 1.38 0.57 -10.25
C VAL A 11 0.15 -0.30 -10.00
N ALA A 12 -0.80 0.10 -9.16
CA ALA A 12 -2.02 -0.66 -8.93
C ALA A 12 -2.81 -0.87 -10.25
N GLY A 13 -2.93 0.19 -11.06
CA GLY A 13 -3.55 0.14 -12.38
C GLY A 13 -2.82 -0.79 -13.34
N GLU A 14 -1.49 -0.66 -13.43
CA GLU A 14 -0.63 -1.53 -14.26
C GLU A 14 -0.78 -3.00 -13.86
N LEU A 15 -0.67 -3.32 -12.57
CA LEU A 15 -0.78 -4.68 -12.07
C LEU A 15 -2.17 -5.26 -12.30
N ARG A 16 -3.23 -4.47 -12.10
CA ARG A 16 -4.60 -4.90 -12.35
C ARG A 16 -4.80 -5.26 -13.82
N ALA A 17 -4.32 -4.42 -14.73
CA ALA A 17 -4.44 -4.67 -16.16
C ALA A 17 -3.58 -5.86 -16.63
N ALA A 18 -2.39 -6.04 -16.06
CA ALA A 18 -1.44 -7.05 -16.50
C ALA A 18 -1.65 -8.43 -15.86
N LEU A 19 -2.17 -8.50 -14.63
CA LEU A 19 -2.16 -9.71 -13.81
C LEU A 19 -3.55 -10.26 -13.45
N THR A 20 -4.64 -9.55 -13.73
CA THR A 20 -5.99 -9.93 -13.29
C THR A 20 -6.95 -10.20 -14.47
N PRO A 21 -7.70 -11.32 -14.48
CA PRO A 21 -7.46 -12.50 -13.66
C PRO A 21 -6.16 -13.20 -14.09
N GLY A 22 -5.43 -13.77 -13.13
CA GLY A 22 -4.16 -14.45 -13.43
C GLY A 22 -3.89 -15.60 -12.49
N ARG A 23 -3.36 -16.71 -13.00
CA ARG A 23 -3.02 -17.87 -12.18
C ARG A 23 -1.59 -17.75 -11.67
N VAL A 24 -1.39 -17.79 -10.36
CA VAL A 24 -0.04 -17.81 -9.78
C VAL A 24 0.60 -19.17 -10.04
N GLN A 25 1.67 -19.23 -10.82
CA GLN A 25 2.39 -20.45 -11.15
C GLN A 25 3.50 -20.75 -10.15
N GLN A 26 4.22 -19.71 -9.70
CA GLN A 26 5.32 -19.85 -8.75
C GLN A 26 5.35 -18.71 -7.73
N ALA A 27 5.88 -19.00 -6.55
CA ALA A 27 6.24 -18.04 -5.53
C ALA A 27 7.68 -18.30 -5.08
N LEU A 28 8.49 -17.24 -5.05
CA LEU A 28 9.90 -17.27 -4.74
C LEU A 28 10.25 -16.19 -3.73
N GLN A 29 11.25 -16.44 -2.90
CA GLN A 29 11.90 -15.41 -2.09
C GLN A 29 13.24 -15.08 -2.74
N VAL A 30 13.41 -13.82 -3.14
CA VAL A 30 14.58 -13.31 -3.85
C VAL A 30 15.70 -12.97 -2.87
N ASP A 31 15.34 -12.35 -1.74
CA ASP A 31 16.24 -12.02 -0.64
C ASP A 31 15.46 -12.02 0.70
N ALA A 32 16.07 -11.54 1.79
CA ALA A 32 15.42 -11.53 3.10
C ALA A 32 14.08 -10.75 3.14
N ASN A 33 13.94 -9.70 2.32
CA ASN A 33 12.81 -8.76 2.34
C ASN A 33 12.00 -8.75 1.03
N SER A 34 12.43 -9.48 0.01
CA SER A 34 11.85 -9.43 -1.33
C SER A 34 11.37 -10.80 -1.81
N TYR A 35 10.19 -10.81 -2.43
CA TYR A 35 9.52 -11.98 -2.96
C TYR A 35 9.14 -11.74 -4.42
N ALA A 36 9.04 -12.81 -5.19
CA ALA A 36 8.57 -12.76 -6.56
C ALA A 36 7.44 -13.76 -6.80
N LEU A 37 6.44 -13.34 -7.58
CA LEU A 37 5.36 -14.19 -8.06
C LEU A 37 5.45 -14.31 -9.58
N GLU A 38 5.38 -15.54 -10.08
CA GLU A 38 5.13 -15.80 -11.50
C GLU A 38 3.62 -15.96 -11.67
N VAL A 39 3.01 -15.10 -12.48
CA VAL A 39 1.57 -15.08 -12.74
C VAL A 39 1.34 -15.27 -14.23
N TYR A 40 0.50 -16.24 -14.59
CA TYR A 40 0.05 -16.44 -15.96
C TYR A 40 -1.28 -15.73 -16.17
N ALA A 41 -1.27 -14.67 -16.97
CA ALA A 41 -2.41 -13.82 -17.26
C ALA A 41 -2.33 -13.35 -18.72
N GLY A 42 -3.47 -13.21 -19.40
CA GLY A 42 -3.52 -12.74 -20.79
C GLY A 42 -2.63 -13.56 -21.75
N ASN A 43 -2.61 -14.89 -21.59
CA ASN A 43 -1.75 -15.82 -22.34
C ASN A 43 -0.23 -15.58 -22.23
N GLN A 44 0.22 -14.82 -21.22
CA GLN A 44 1.62 -14.50 -21.01
C GLN A 44 2.05 -14.79 -19.56
N ARG A 45 3.32 -15.14 -19.38
CA ARG A 45 3.93 -15.21 -18.05
C ARG A 45 4.42 -13.82 -17.67
N ARG A 46 4.02 -13.36 -16.49
CA ARG A 46 4.41 -12.07 -15.91
C ARG A 46 5.07 -12.34 -14.56
N TYR A 47 6.11 -11.59 -14.25
CA TYR A 47 6.86 -11.74 -13.02
C TYR A 47 6.72 -10.48 -12.19
N LEU A 48 6.16 -10.61 -10.99
CA LEU A 48 5.94 -9.50 -10.07
C LEU A 48 6.99 -9.56 -8.96
N LEU A 49 7.75 -8.48 -8.76
CA LEU A 49 8.62 -8.30 -7.59
C LEU A 49 7.86 -7.53 -6.50
N LEU A 50 7.98 -8.01 -5.26
CA LEU A 50 7.42 -7.42 -4.05
C LEU A 50 8.56 -7.25 -3.03
N SER A 51 8.96 -6.02 -2.72
CA SER A 51 10.05 -5.73 -1.79
C SER A 51 9.53 -4.92 -0.59
N ALA A 52 9.59 -5.53 0.60
CA ALA A 52 9.41 -4.88 1.89
C ALA A 52 10.73 -4.38 2.50
N ASP A 53 11.74 -4.10 1.68
CA ASP A 53 12.93 -3.41 2.15
C ASP A 53 12.54 -2.05 2.77
N GLN A 54 12.97 -1.81 4.01
CA GLN A 54 12.56 -0.64 4.80
C GLN A 54 13.18 0.68 4.31
N GLN A 55 14.19 0.63 3.44
CA GLN A 55 14.81 1.80 2.82
C GLN A 55 14.37 1.99 1.38
N ARG A 56 14.15 0.88 0.66
CA ARG A 56 13.82 0.86 -0.78
C ARG A 56 12.61 -0.06 -1.07
N PRO A 57 11.45 0.22 -0.45
CA PRO A 57 10.25 -0.56 -0.72
C PRO A 57 9.80 -0.33 -2.16
N ARG A 58 9.39 -1.39 -2.84
CA ARG A 58 8.95 -1.32 -4.24
C ARG A 58 8.12 -2.52 -4.65
N VAL A 59 7.23 -2.28 -5.59
CA VAL A 59 6.44 -3.30 -6.28
C VAL A 59 6.45 -2.97 -7.76
N HIS A 60 6.82 -3.91 -8.62
CA HIS A 60 6.78 -3.70 -10.06
C HIS A 60 6.88 -5.03 -10.82
N LEU A 61 6.46 -5.00 -12.08
CA LEU A 61 6.72 -6.09 -13.02
C LEU A 61 8.21 -6.14 -13.36
N LEU A 62 8.72 -7.35 -13.58
CA LEU A 62 10.06 -7.61 -14.06
C LEU A 62 10.00 -7.95 -15.54
N SER A 63 11.03 -7.55 -16.28
CA SER A 63 11.27 -8.09 -17.61
C SER A 63 11.66 -9.57 -17.53
N ASP A 64 11.54 -10.28 -18.65
CA ASP A 64 11.95 -11.68 -18.76
C ASP A 64 13.44 -11.90 -18.42
N GLU A 65 14.28 -10.89 -18.66
CA GLU A 65 15.71 -10.91 -18.33
C GLU A 65 15.97 -10.76 -16.83
N GLN A 66 15.11 -10.00 -16.14
CA GLN A 66 15.23 -9.69 -14.71
C GLN A 66 14.58 -10.75 -13.82
N ARG A 67 13.88 -11.73 -14.39
CA ARG A 67 13.14 -12.73 -13.60
C ARG A 67 14.07 -13.54 -12.69
N PRO A 68 13.73 -13.73 -11.40
CA PRO A 68 14.53 -14.53 -10.49
C PRO A 68 14.50 -16.01 -10.91
N ARG A 69 15.69 -16.59 -11.13
CA ARG A 69 15.82 -18.01 -11.54
C ARG A 69 15.94 -18.97 -10.36
N ARG A 70 16.53 -18.50 -9.26
CA ARG A 70 16.71 -19.24 -8.01
C ARG A 70 16.38 -18.32 -6.86
N GLY A 71 15.78 -18.88 -5.81
CA GLY A 71 15.48 -18.17 -4.57
C GLY A 71 16.55 -18.45 -3.53
N VAL A 72 16.28 -18.01 -2.31
CA VAL A 72 17.09 -18.37 -1.14
C VAL A 72 17.09 -19.88 -0.88
N ASP A 73 18.19 -20.41 -0.36
CA ASP A 73 18.34 -21.84 -0.04
C ASP A 73 17.40 -22.27 1.08
N THR A 74 17.31 -21.45 2.14
CA THR A 74 16.44 -21.70 3.29
C THR A 74 15.19 -20.83 3.17
N PRO A 75 14.03 -21.40 2.81
CA PRO A 75 12.81 -20.63 2.60
C PRO A 75 12.25 -20.07 3.91
N SER A 76 11.80 -18.81 3.91
CA SER A 76 11.13 -18.21 5.06
C SER A 76 9.76 -18.87 5.34
N PRO A 77 9.22 -18.73 6.57
CA PRO A 77 7.85 -19.12 6.88
C PRO A 77 6.82 -18.47 5.94
N LEU A 78 7.03 -17.20 5.57
CA LEU A 78 6.17 -16.51 4.63
C LEU A 78 6.20 -17.16 3.25
N LEU A 79 7.38 -17.52 2.73
CA LEU A 79 7.49 -18.21 1.44
C LEU A 79 6.77 -19.56 1.46
N GLN A 80 6.88 -20.32 2.56
CA GLN A 80 6.17 -21.59 2.71
C GLN A 80 4.64 -21.40 2.67
N LEU A 81 4.13 -20.36 3.31
CA LEU A 81 2.71 -20.05 3.29
C LEU A 81 2.25 -19.50 1.94
N LEU A 82 3.05 -18.68 1.25
CA LEU A 82 2.77 -18.27 -0.14
C LEU A 82 2.69 -19.50 -1.07
N ARG A 83 3.60 -20.47 -0.92
CA ARG A 83 3.55 -21.72 -1.70
C ARG A 83 2.33 -22.59 -1.39
N LYS A 84 1.82 -22.52 -0.16
CA LYS A 84 0.63 -23.26 0.27
C LYS A 84 -0.65 -22.57 -0.20
N PHE A 85 -0.81 -21.28 0.06
CA PHE A 85 -2.09 -20.56 -0.10
C PHE A 85 -2.21 -19.80 -1.43
N VAL A 86 -1.09 -19.34 -1.99
CA VAL A 86 -1.08 -18.42 -3.15
C VAL A 86 -0.66 -19.14 -4.43
N ARG A 87 0.33 -20.05 -4.40
CA ARG A 87 0.71 -20.83 -5.58
C ARG A 87 -0.45 -21.71 -6.04
N GLY A 88 -0.85 -21.57 -7.30
CA GLY A 88 -2.00 -22.27 -7.89
C GLY A 88 -3.31 -21.49 -7.79
N ALA A 89 -3.38 -20.44 -6.94
CA ALA A 89 -4.54 -19.57 -6.80
C ALA A 89 -4.72 -18.67 -8.03
N ILE A 90 -5.95 -18.17 -8.20
CA ILE A 90 -6.27 -17.11 -9.14
C ILE A 90 -6.14 -15.77 -8.40
N LEU A 91 -5.28 -14.88 -8.88
CA LEU A 91 -5.29 -13.47 -8.54
C LEU A 91 -6.55 -12.85 -9.15
N THR A 92 -7.52 -12.52 -8.29
CA THR A 92 -8.85 -12.04 -8.68
C THR A 92 -8.95 -10.52 -8.68
N GLY A 93 -8.05 -9.83 -8.00
CA GLY A 93 -8.08 -8.37 -7.92
C GLY A 93 -6.80 -7.76 -7.38
N VAL A 94 -6.53 -6.54 -7.83
CA VAL A 94 -5.53 -5.64 -7.25
C VAL A 94 -6.22 -4.34 -6.87
N SER A 95 -6.20 -4.01 -5.58
CA SER A 95 -6.82 -2.79 -5.04
C SER A 95 -5.83 -1.99 -4.21
N GLN A 96 -6.12 -0.70 -4.08
CA GLN A 96 -5.39 0.24 -3.24
C GLN A 96 -6.44 1.00 -2.43
N PRO A 97 -6.34 1.02 -1.09
CA PRO A 97 -7.18 1.89 -0.29
C PRO A 97 -6.94 3.36 -0.69
N PRO A 98 -7.99 4.21 -0.75
CA PRO A 98 -7.84 5.60 -1.14
C PRO A 98 -6.77 6.31 -0.31
N TRP A 99 -5.92 7.10 -0.97
CA TRP A 99 -4.88 7.93 -0.34
C TRP A 99 -3.77 7.18 0.41
N GLU A 100 -3.76 5.84 0.35
CA GLU A 100 -2.79 5.01 1.05
C GLU A 100 -1.69 4.46 0.13
N ARG A 101 -0.51 4.24 0.71
CA ARG A 101 0.61 3.56 0.04
C ARG A 101 0.57 2.06 0.34
N VAL A 102 -0.60 1.47 0.14
CA VAL A 102 -0.88 0.06 0.45
C VAL A 102 -1.52 -0.60 -0.75
N LEU A 103 -0.98 -1.73 -1.20
CA LEU A 103 -1.56 -2.56 -2.25
C LEU A 103 -2.10 -3.85 -1.67
N TRP A 104 -3.24 -4.27 -2.18
CA TRP A 104 -3.88 -5.54 -1.86
C TRP A 104 -3.95 -6.39 -3.12
N LEU A 105 -3.37 -7.58 -3.07
CA LEU A 105 -3.59 -8.63 -4.06
C LEU A 105 -4.53 -9.66 -3.48
N HIS A 106 -5.68 -9.87 -4.12
CA HIS A 106 -6.70 -10.81 -3.68
C HIS A 106 -6.58 -12.12 -4.45
N PHE A 107 -6.56 -13.24 -3.73
CA PHE A 107 -6.39 -14.56 -4.31
C PHE A 107 -7.57 -15.46 -3.93
N ASP A 108 -8.02 -16.25 -4.90
CA ASP A 108 -8.95 -17.35 -4.69
C ASP A 108 -8.27 -18.69 -5.02
N HIS A 109 -8.14 -19.55 -4.01
CA HIS A 109 -7.54 -20.87 -4.15
C HIS A 109 -8.59 -21.95 -3.89
N SER A 110 -8.84 -22.84 -4.86
CA SER A 110 -9.88 -23.88 -4.77
C SER A 110 -9.83 -24.72 -3.48
N GLN A 111 -8.64 -25.07 -3.01
CA GLN A 111 -8.44 -25.84 -1.77
C GLN A 111 -8.45 -25.01 -0.48
N PHE A 112 -8.00 -23.74 -0.51
CA PHE A 112 -7.72 -22.97 0.71
C PHE A 112 -8.62 -21.74 0.91
N GLY A 113 -9.45 -21.42 -0.10
CA GLY A 113 -10.35 -20.28 -0.11
C GLY A 113 -9.63 -18.95 -0.36
N ARG A 114 -10.28 -17.87 0.06
CA ARG A 114 -9.82 -16.50 -0.15
C ARG A 114 -8.65 -16.14 0.76
N THR A 115 -7.63 -15.53 0.16
CA THR A 115 -6.48 -14.95 0.86
C THR A 115 -6.12 -13.62 0.22
N ALA A 116 -5.40 -12.78 0.96
CA ALA A 116 -4.90 -11.51 0.44
C ALA A 116 -3.43 -11.35 0.78
N LEU A 117 -2.64 -10.79 -0.14
CA LEU A 117 -1.29 -10.32 0.14
C LEU A 117 -1.31 -8.79 0.19
N VAL A 118 -1.08 -8.25 1.37
CA VAL A 118 -0.99 -6.80 1.60
C VAL A 118 0.46 -6.38 1.51
N ILE A 119 0.71 -5.34 0.70
CA ILE A 119 2.02 -4.71 0.57
C ILE A 119 1.92 -3.28 1.07
N GLU A 120 2.63 -2.99 2.15
CA GLU A 120 2.71 -1.66 2.73
C GLU A 120 4.02 -1.02 2.26
N LEU A 121 3.95 0.12 1.58
CA LEU A 121 5.08 0.83 0.97
C LEU A 121 5.42 2.10 1.75
N ILE A 122 5.52 1.95 3.07
CA ILE A 122 5.62 3.06 4.03
C ILE A 122 7.02 3.11 4.65
N GLY A 123 8.05 3.39 3.85
CA GLY A 123 9.43 3.58 4.32
C GLY A 123 9.87 2.54 5.36
N ARG A 124 10.26 2.99 6.56
CA ARG A 124 10.69 2.11 7.67
C ARG A 124 9.65 1.10 8.16
N TRP A 125 8.38 1.30 7.81
CA TRP A 125 7.26 0.43 8.15
C TRP A 125 6.81 -0.44 6.98
N SER A 126 7.58 -0.48 5.89
CA SER A 126 7.22 -1.27 4.72
C SER A 126 7.18 -2.75 5.08
N ASN A 127 6.18 -3.46 4.57
CA ASN A 127 5.92 -4.84 4.97
C ASN A 127 5.16 -5.62 3.88
N LEU A 128 5.27 -6.95 3.92
CA LEU A 128 4.40 -7.86 3.18
C LEU A 128 3.69 -8.73 4.19
N LEU A 129 2.36 -8.78 4.12
CA LEU A 129 1.52 -9.55 5.04
C LEU A 129 0.61 -10.46 4.23
N LEU A 130 0.77 -11.77 4.40
CA LEU A 130 -0.19 -12.74 3.86
C LEU A 130 -1.33 -12.86 4.88
N LEU A 131 -2.55 -12.67 4.41
CA LEU A 131 -3.76 -12.65 5.19
C LEU A 131 -4.72 -13.74 4.72
N ARG A 132 -5.56 -14.22 5.64
CA ARG A 132 -6.74 -15.01 5.32
C ARG A 132 -7.99 -14.32 5.86
N GLU A 133 -9.11 -14.57 5.22
CA GLU A 133 -10.41 -14.15 5.73
C GLU A 133 -10.64 -14.77 7.12
N ALA A 134 -11.00 -13.93 8.09
CA ALA A 134 -11.31 -14.36 9.43
C ALA A 134 -12.71 -14.99 9.41
N ARG A 135 -12.77 -16.30 9.61
CA ARG A 135 -14.08 -16.95 9.84
C ARG A 135 -14.59 -16.51 11.22
N PRO A 136 -15.89 -16.20 11.36
CA PRO A 136 -16.47 -15.96 12.67
C PRO A 136 -16.19 -17.18 13.54
N GLU A 137 -15.59 -16.97 14.72
CA GLU A 137 -15.33 -18.05 15.66
C GLU A 137 -16.68 -18.66 16.06
N LYS A 138 -16.90 -19.94 15.73
CA LYS A 138 -18.00 -20.69 16.34
C LYS A 138 -17.75 -20.65 17.84
N LYS A 139 -18.65 -20.03 18.62
CA LYS A 139 -18.60 -19.98 20.11
C LYS A 139 -18.43 -21.40 20.67
N GLY A 140 -17.18 -21.83 20.83
CA GLY A 140 -16.79 -23.06 21.50
C GLY A 140 -16.76 -22.80 22.99
N LYS A 141 -17.45 -23.63 23.77
CA LYS A 141 -17.48 -23.56 25.23
C LYS A 141 -16.04 -23.60 25.77
N LYS A 142 -15.70 -22.57 26.58
CA LYS A 142 -14.48 -22.36 27.39
C LYS A 142 -13.32 -21.63 26.70
N ALA A 143 -13.24 -20.32 26.98
CA ALA A 143 -12.00 -19.71 27.48
C ALA A 143 -12.35 -18.48 28.31
N HIS A 144 -11.78 -18.43 29.51
CA HIS A 144 -11.77 -17.28 30.39
C HIS A 144 -10.87 -16.18 29.81
N GLN A 145 -11.18 -14.94 30.18
CA GLN A 145 -10.40 -13.70 30.04
C GLN A 145 -10.54 -12.92 28.73
N ALA A 146 -11.43 -11.94 28.81
CA ALA A 146 -11.37 -10.58 28.29
C ALA A 146 -10.53 -10.33 27.03
N THR A 147 -11.23 -10.19 25.91
CA THR A 147 -10.88 -9.20 24.89
C THR A 147 -12.20 -8.63 24.40
N GLU A 148 -12.30 -7.30 24.42
CA GLU A 148 -13.50 -6.54 24.08
C GLU A 148 -14.06 -7.02 22.74
N ALA A 149 -15.32 -7.44 22.76
CA ALA A 149 -16.06 -7.77 21.57
C ALA A 149 -16.26 -6.46 20.78
N VAL A 150 -15.50 -6.31 19.70
CA VAL A 150 -15.85 -5.33 18.67
C VAL A 150 -17.16 -5.80 18.06
N GLU A 151 -18.23 -5.04 18.30
CA GLU A 151 -19.51 -5.26 17.63
C GLU A 151 -19.28 -5.15 16.13
N VAL A 152 -19.47 -6.27 15.43
CA VAL A 152 -19.38 -6.35 13.97
C VAL A 152 -20.66 -5.74 13.41
N THR A 153 -20.68 -4.43 13.26
CA THR A 153 -21.66 -3.69 12.47
C THR A 153 -21.05 -3.42 11.09
N GLU A 154 -21.75 -3.89 10.05
CA GLU A 154 -21.38 -3.91 8.62
C GLU A 154 -20.50 -5.10 8.21
N ASP A 155 -20.79 -5.69 7.03
CA ASP A 155 -20.06 -6.80 6.39
C ASP A 155 -18.64 -6.33 5.96
N VAL A 156 -17.81 -5.97 6.93
CA VAL A 156 -16.40 -5.62 6.70
C VAL A 156 -15.61 -6.91 6.70
N ASP A 157 -14.96 -7.23 5.58
CA ASP A 157 -14.04 -8.36 5.50
C ASP A 157 -12.96 -8.23 6.58
N VAL A 158 -13.05 -9.06 7.63
CA VAL A 158 -12.06 -9.11 8.69
C VAL A 158 -10.93 -10.03 8.25
N TRP A 159 -9.69 -9.56 8.32
CA TRP A 159 -8.53 -10.33 7.87
C TRP A 159 -7.63 -10.73 9.04
N ARG A 160 -7.13 -11.96 9.03
CA ARG A 160 -6.15 -12.46 10.01
C ARG A 160 -4.80 -12.69 9.33
N ILE A 161 -3.73 -12.19 9.96
CA ILE A 161 -2.36 -12.35 9.48
C ILE A 161 -1.97 -13.82 9.57
N LEU A 162 -1.61 -14.43 8.45
CA LEU A 162 -0.98 -15.75 8.41
C LEU A 162 0.51 -15.64 8.71
N GLU A 163 1.20 -14.71 8.04
CA GLU A 163 2.60 -14.37 8.28
C GLU A 163 2.95 -13.02 7.66
N CYS A 164 4.04 -12.41 8.12
CA CYS A 164 4.59 -11.18 7.56
C CYS A 164 6.12 -11.21 7.43
N VAL A 165 6.69 -10.27 6.68
CA VAL A 165 8.15 -10.11 6.59
C VAL A 165 8.69 -9.48 7.88
N HIS A 166 8.12 -8.35 8.28
CA HIS A 166 8.54 -7.62 9.47
C HIS A 166 7.50 -7.79 10.57
N ARG A 167 7.92 -8.41 11.68
CA ARG A 167 7.08 -8.61 12.85
C ARG A 167 7.22 -7.41 13.79
N HIS A 168 6.14 -6.67 13.96
CA HIS A 168 6.10 -5.53 14.90
C HIS A 168 5.41 -5.98 16.17
N ARG A 169 6.14 -6.03 17.29
CA ARG A 169 5.58 -6.50 18.57
C ARG A 169 5.13 -5.33 19.44
N PRO A 170 4.07 -5.50 20.25
CA PRO A 170 3.68 -4.48 21.23
C PRO A 170 4.82 -4.09 22.18
N GLN A 171 5.68 -5.07 22.53
CA GLN A 171 6.85 -4.89 23.40
C GLN A 171 7.88 -3.91 22.82
N ASP A 172 7.92 -3.75 21.50
CA ASP A 172 8.81 -2.80 20.81
C ASP A 172 8.20 -1.39 20.74
N GLY A 173 7.10 -1.14 21.48
CA GLY A 173 6.33 0.10 21.43
C GLY A 173 5.50 0.26 20.15
N ALA A 174 5.28 -0.83 19.39
CA ALA A 174 4.50 -0.77 18.18
C ALA A 174 3.02 -0.49 18.50
N ARG A 175 2.57 0.73 18.17
CA ARG A 175 1.15 1.13 18.27
C ARG A 175 0.22 0.27 17.39
N ARG A 176 0.80 -0.36 16.36
CA ARG A 176 0.12 -1.27 15.44
C ARG A 176 0.93 -2.58 15.33
N PRO A 177 0.60 -3.61 16.12
CA PRO A 177 1.25 -4.90 16.04
C PRO A 177 1.00 -5.61 14.71
N ALA A 178 2.01 -6.33 14.22
CA ALA A 178 1.92 -7.15 13.01
C ALA A 178 2.54 -8.52 13.31
N LEU A 179 1.70 -9.46 13.76
CA LEU A 179 2.13 -10.81 14.12
C LEU A 179 1.19 -11.88 13.55
N PRO A 180 1.72 -13.08 13.21
CA PRO A 180 0.89 -14.23 12.87
C PRO A 180 -0.23 -14.49 13.89
N GLY A 181 -1.43 -14.74 13.39
CA GLY A 181 -2.63 -15.03 14.18
C GLY A 181 -3.41 -13.79 14.63
N GLN A 182 -2.84 -12.58 14.55
CA GLN A 182 -3.54 -11.34 14.88
C GLN A 182 -4.42 -10.87 13.73
N LEU A 183 -5.43 -10.06 14.05
CA LEU A 183 -6.21 -9.36 13.03
C LEU A 183 -5.33 -8.30 12.36
N TYR A 184 -5.46 -8.18 11.05
CA TYR A 184 -4.83 -7.11 10.30
C TYR A 184 -5.51 -5.79 10.66
N THR A 185 -4.70 -4.78 10.93
CA THR A 185 -5.13 -3.39 11.08
C THR A 185 -4.40 -2.57 10.03
N PRO A 186 -5.10 -1.72 9.25
CA PRO A 186 -4.45 -0.86 8.29
C PRO A 186 -3.50 0.13 9.00
N PRO A 187 -2.53 0.72 8.26
CA PRO A 187 -1.74 1.82 8.79
C PRO A 187 -2.64 2.93 9.36
N PRO A 188 -2.18 3.66 10.39
CA PRO A 188 -2.97 4.75 10.95
C PRO A 188 -3.27 5.78 9.85
N ALA A 189 -4.54 6.22 9.81
CA ALA A 189 -4.97 7.25 8.87
C ALA A 189 -4.10 8.51 9.04
N GLN A 190 -3.68 9.07 7.91
CA GLN A 190 -2.94 10.34 7.88
C GLN A 190 -3.91 11.51 8.02
N GLU A 191 -3.45 12.59 8.62
CA GLU A 191 -4.17 13.87 8.68
C GLU A 191 -3.94 14.65 7.38
N GLY A 192 -4.90 15.50 7.02
CA GLY A 192 -4.85 16.31 5.81
C GLY A 192 -6.11 16.17 4.96
N TRP A 193 -6.20 17.00 3.94
CA TRP A 193 -7.31 16.94 3.00
C TRP A 193 -6.99 16.04 1.81
N ARG A 194 -8.03 15.38 1.30
CA ARG A 194 -7.91 14.65 0.06
C ARG A 194 -7.81 15.65 -1.11
N PRO A 195 -6.83 15.49 -2.01
CA PRO A 195 -6.70 16.32 -3.20
C PRO A 195 -7.97 16.43 -4.06
N ASP A 196 -8.76 15.37 -4.17
CA ASP A 196 -10.02 15.35 -4.94
C ASP A 196 -11.16 16.15 -4.29
N GLU A 197 -11.03 16.47 -3.00
CA GLU A 197 -11.98 17.33 -2.28
C GLU A 197 -11.41 18.74 -2.03
N LEU A 198 -10.27 19.09 -2.63
CA LEU A 198 -9.64 20.39 -2.42
C LEU A 198 -10.43 21.49 -3.13
N THR A 199 -11.07 22.37 -2.34
CA THR A 199 -11.75 23.57 -2.85
C THR A 199 -10.83 24.78 -2.78
N GLU A 200 -11.20 25.86 -3.47
CA GLU A 200 -10.45 27.13 -3.37
C GLU A 200 -10.40 27.66 -1.93
N LEU A 201 -11.52 27.62 -1.22
CA LEU A 201 -11.57 28.05 0.18
C LEU A 201 -10.59 27.25 1.05
N ARG A 202 -10.59 25.91 0.87
CA ARG A 202 -9.67 25.02 1.54
C ARG A 202 -8.22 25.43 1.23
N LEU A 203 -7.84 25.50 -0.04
CA LEU A 203 -6.48 25.89 -0.42
C LEU A 203 -6.05 27.25 0.18
N ARG A 204 -6.94 28.24 0.23
CA ARG A 204 -6.66 29.53 0.88
C ARG A 204 -6.37 29.35 2.36
N LEU A 205 -7.21 28.64 3.10
CA LEU A 205 -7.01 28.37 4.52
C LEU A 205 -5.67 27.67 4.80
N LEU A 206 -5.28 26.73 3.94
CA LEU A 206 -3.99 26.03 4.04
C LEU A 206 -2.81 26.99 3.85
N LEU A 207 -2.89 27.92 2.89
CA LEU A 207 -1.83 28.91 2.66
C LEU A 207 -1.82 30.03 3.71
N GLU A 208 -2.96 30.44 4.24
CA GLU A 208 -3.07 31.43 5.33
C GLU A 208 -2.47 30.91 6.64
N GLN A 209 -2.56 29.60 6.90
CA GLN A 209 -1.92 28.94 8.05
C GLN A 209 -0.42 28.72 7.86
N THR A 210 0.10 28.95 6.64
CA THR A 210 1.51 28.78 6.31
C THR A 210 2.26 30.10 6.48
N PRO A 211 3.45 30.13 7.11
CA PRO A 211 4.27 31.34 7.18
C PRO A 211 4.49 31.96 5.79
N PRO A 212 4.36 33.29 5.63
CA PRO A 212 4.43 33.94 4.31
C PRO A 212 5.73 33.68 3.54
N ASP A 213 6.83 33.44 4.26
CA ASP A 213 8.17 33.14 3.75
C ASP A 213 8.41 31.64 3.51
N ALA A 214 7.50 30.76 3.92
CA ALA A 214 7.58 29.34 3.62
C ALA A 214 7.15 29.08 2.16
N THR A 215 7.72 28.01 1.59
CA THR A 215 7.46 27.62 0.19
C THR A 215 6.11 26.91 0.07
N VAL A 216 5.35 27.21 -0.97
CA VAL A 216 4.00 26.64 -1.21
C VAL A 216 4.01 25.12 -1.23
N TRP A 217 5.04 24.49 -1.83
CA TRP A 217 5.10 23.03 -1.91
C TRP A 217 5.16 22.34 -0.54
N ARG A 218 5.68 23.01 0.51
CA ARG A 218 5.66 22.48 1.88
C ARG A 218 4.25 22.54 2.46
N ALA A 219 3.55 23.64 2.22
CA ALA A 219 2.15 23.77 2.61
C ALA A 219 1.28 22.66 1.99
N LEU A 220 1.46 22.39 0.69
CA LEU A 220 0.76 21.30 0.01
C LEU A 220 1.15 19.93 0.57
N LEU A 221 2.43 19.70 0.83
CA LEU A 221 2.93 18.46 1.43
C LEU A 221 2.34 18.21 2.82
N ASP A 222 2.23 19.25 3.64
CA ASP A 222 1.78 19.13 5.03
C ASP A 222 0.24 19.06 5.12
N GLY A 223 -0.48 19.68 4.18
CA GLY A 223 -1.94 19.77 4.23
C GLY A 223 -2.70 18.81 3.31
N LEU A 224 -2.05 18.15 2.34
CA LEU A 224 -2.71 17.23 1.41
C LEU A 224 -2.25 15.78 1.56
N LEU A 225 -3.21 14.87 1.54
CA LEU A 225 -2.96 13.43 1.60
C LEU A 225 -2.32 12.92 0.32
N GLY A 226 -1.39 11.97 0.46
CA GLY A 226 -0.75 11.28 -0.65
C GLY A 226 0.23 12.12 -1.47
N VAL A 227 0.41 13.41 -1.14
CA VAL A 227 1.30 14.29 -1.87
C VAL A 227 2.76 14.07 -1.42
N SER A 228 3.65 13.74 -2.36
CA SER A 228 5.08 13.63 -2.07
C SER A 228 5.79 14.97 -2.25
N PRO A 229 7.01 15.15 -1.68
CA PRO A 229 7.78 16.37 -1.91
C PRO A 229 8.10 16.64 -3.39
N LEU A 230 8.24 15.58 -4.19
CA LEU A 230 8.45 15.71 -5.63
C LEU A 230 7.17 16.19 -6.32
N LEU A 231 6.04 15.54 -6.02
CA LEU A 231 4.75 15.92 -6.57
C LEU A 231 4.34 17.34 -6.18
N ALA A 232 4.50 17.72 -4.92
CA ALA A 232 4.16 19.06 -4.46
C ALA A 232 4.93 20.14 -5.23
N ARG A 233 6.23 19.92 -5.49
CA ARG A 233 7.04 20.84 -6.29
C ARG A 233 6.59 20.89 -7.74
N GLU A 234 6.24 19.74 -8.32
CA GLU A 234 5.71 19.66 -9.68
C GLU A 234 4.37 20.40 -9.81
N ILE A 235 3.44 20.22 -8.87
CA ILE A 235 2.16 20.95 -8.81
C ILE A 235 2.42 22.46 -8.80
N VAL A 236 3.28 22.91 -7.90
CA VAL A 236 3.61 24.33 -7.77
C VAL A 236 4.27 24.86 -9.04
N PHE A 237 5.24 24.13 -9.59
CA PHE A 237 5.92 24.52 -10.82
C PHE A 237 4.95 24.64 -12.00
N ARG A 238 4.00 23.71 -12.17
CA ARG A 238 2.98 23.80 -13.23
C ARG A 238 2.06 24.99 -13.06
N ALA A 239 1.73 25.34 -11.82
CA ALA A 239 0.84 26.45 -11.52
C ALA A 239 1.50 27.83 -11.65
N THR A 240 2.80 27.94 -11.31
CA THR A 240 3.46 29.24 -11.12
C THR A 240 4.72 29.45 -11.96
N GLY A 241 5.30 28.39 -12.52
CA GLY A 241 6.63 28.40 -13.16
C GLY A 241 7.80 28.42 -12.17
N ASP A 242 7.55 28.45 -10.86
CA ASP A 242 8.58 28.47 -9.81
C ASP A 242 8.20 27.56 -8.63
N ALA A 243 8.87 26.41 -8.53
CA ALA A 243 8.68 25.45 -7.47
C ALA A 243 9.03 25.98 -6.06
N GLN A 244 9.75 27.11 -5.95
CA GLN A 244 10.19 27.71 -4.69
C GLN A 244 9.41 28.98 -4.32
N ILE A 245 8.34 29.30 -5.03
CA ILE A 245 7.46 30.43 -4.71
C ILE A 245 6.99 30.36 -3.26
N ARG A 246 6.96 31.53 -2.60
CA ARG A 246 6.56 31.66 -1.19
C ARG A 246 5.05 31.83 -1.07
N ALA A 247 4.48 31.37 0.05
CA ALA A 247 3.04 31.43 0.31
C ALA A 247 2.50 32.86 0.16
N GLY A 248 3.22 33.87 0.67
CA GLY A 248 2.82 35.28 0.57
C GLY A 248 2.88 35.88 -0.85
N GLN A 249 3.46 35.16 -1.82
CA GLN A 249 3.57 35.61 -3.22
C GLN A 249 2.44 35.05 -4.10
N VAL A 250 1.59 34.16 -3.58
CA VAL A 250 0.52 33.54 -4.36
C VAL A 250 -0.70 34.46 -4.41
N ALA A 251 -0.88 35.16 -5.52
CA ALA A 251 -2.02 36.06 -5.73
C ALA A 251 -3.30 35.36 -6.23
N ARG A 252 -3.16 34.22 -6.93
CA ARG A 252 -4.28 33.48 -7.55
C ARG A 252 -4.23 32.01 -7.18
N MET A 253 -5.36 31.48 -6.72
CA MET A 253 -5.47 30.08 -6.27
C MET A 253 -5.82 29.13 -7.41
N THR A 254 -6.57 29.58 -8.41
CA THR A 254 -7.09 28.76 -9.50
C THR A 254 -6.01 27.91 -10.19
N PRO A 255 -4.82 28.47 -10.58
CA PRO A 255 -3.79 27.66 -11.22
C PRO A 255 -3.26 26.53 -10.34
N LEU A 256 -3.18 26.75 -9.03
CA LEU A 256 -2.77 25.69 -8.09
C LEU A 256 -3.83 24.60 -7.97
N LEU A 257 -5.11 24.96 -7.90
CA LEU A 257 -6.21 23.99 -7.86
C LEU A 257 -6.26 23.13 -9.14
N GLU A 258 -6.14 23.77 -10.30
CA GLU A 258 -6.10 23.07 -11.59
C GLU A 258 -4.90 22.13 -11.68
N ALA A 259 -3.72 22.56 -11.21
CA ALA A 259 -2.52 21.73 -11.19
C ALA A 259 -2.66 20.53 -10.24
N VAL A 260 -3.32 20.69 -9.08
CA VAL A 260 -3.64 19.58 -8.16
C VAL A 260 -4.59 18.60 -8.87
N ALA A 261 -5.72 19.09 -9.41
CA ALA A 261 -6.71 18.23 -10.06
C ALA A 261 -6.18 17.51 -11.31
N ALA A 262 -5.20 18.07 -12.01
CA ALA A 262 -4.60 17.45 -13.19
C ALA A 262 -3.61 16.32 -12.87
N LEU A 263 -3.10 16.25 -11.64
CA LEU A 263 -2.05 15.32 -11.24
C LEU A 263 -2.49 14.27 -10.23
N VAL A 264 -3.69 14.40 -9.66
CA VAL A 264 -4.18 13.53 -8.59
C VAL A 264 -5.58 13.06 -8.89
#